data_AF-A0A3D4UXJ7-F1
#
_entry.id   AF-A0A3D4UXJ7-F1
#
_cell.length_a   1.000
_cell.length_b   1.000
_cell.length_c   1.000
_cell.angle_alpha   90.00
_cell.angle_beta   90.00
_cell.angle_gamma   90.00
#
_symmetry.space_group_name_H-M   'P 1'
#
loop_
_entity.id
_entity.type
_entity.pdbx_description
1 polymer ?
#
loop_
_entity_poly.entity_id
_entity_poly.type
_entity_poly.pdbx_seq_one_letter_code
_entity_poly.pdbx_strand_id
1 'polypeptide(L)'
;MAKKTKKKKSDLLYIMNPNCGWCKKADPVVEELVKEGYKITSLNVTDQFEGKRAAEVKSKYELQCGTPLFLDAETGNSVCGFRPKDVLEKWANGEEIPKPEPTQAPPARPMPKKIRFEYVWIDGKNNLRSKVRNDIIPITEPGRENPKSVNQQIFENTPEWGFDGSSTYQATTDNSDLLLKPVRIYPNVTDASHIDNNQVLSWIVLCEVYNTDGTPHETNSRYKLREFVDSNPKSNDMFVSFEQEFVFWNDKHNVPAGWEGNVMNPEERGEPNSSGEYYCGIGGNNGTFRSLLDGHIKACTSAGIFINGYNAEVEKSQWEYQTRPTPSLKAADDLWASRYILGRVAETRNLDISYDPKPYDENRNGSGCHINFST
;
A
#
# COMPACT_ATOMS: atom_id res chain seq x y z
N MET A 1 -23.70 -25.52 63.03
CA MET A 1 -23.18 -24.77 61.86
C MET A 1 -21.85 -25.40 61.45
N ALA A 2 -21.80 -26.04 60.29
CA ALA A 2 -20.61 -26.74 59.81
C ALA A 2 -19.51 -25.72 59.46
N LYS A 3 -18.35 -25.84 60.11
CA LYS A 3 -17.12 -25.15 59.70
C LYS A 3 -16.76 -25.68 58.31
N LYS A 4 -16.99 -24.87 57.26
CA LYS A 4 -16.42 -25.12 55.92
C LYS A 4 -14.91 -25.20 56.09
N THR A 5 -14.36 -26.39 55.89
CA THR A 5 -12.93 -26.68 55.84
C THR A 5 -12.30 -25.83 54.75
N LYS A 6 -11.53 -24.79 55.13
CA LYS A 6 -10.74 -23.98 54.19
C LYS A 6 -9.71 -24.91 53.53
N LYS A 7 -9.95 -25.25 52.26
CA LYS A 7 -9.04 -26.00 51.39
C LYS A 7 -7.67 -25.31 51.39
N LYS A 8 -6.59 -26.09 51.32
CA LYS A 8 -5.18 -25.65 51.30
C LYS A 8 -5.04 -24.41 50.38
N LYS A 9 -4.62 -23.27 50.92
CA LYS A 9 -4.59 -21.97 50.20
C LYS A 9 -3.56 -22.03 49.07
N SER A 10 -4.02 -21.97 47.82
CA SER A 10 -3.17 -21.87 46.63
C SER A 10 -2.42 -20.52 46.60
N ASP A 11 -1.31 -20.46 45.84
CA ASP A 11 -0.55 -19.22 45.62
C ASP A 11 -1.28 -18.34 44.59
N LEU A 12 -2.22 -17.53 45.07
CA LEU A 12 -2.99 -16.61 44.24
C LEU A 12 -2.17 -15.36 43.93
N LEU A 13 -2.09 -15.01 42.64
CA LEU A 13 -1.37 -13.86 42.13
C LEU A 13 -2.34 -12.81 41.60
N TYR A 14 -2.05 -11.55 41.92
CA TYR A 14 -2.69 -10.37 41.32
C TYR A 14 -1.63 -9.60 40.52
N ILE A 15 -1.61 -9.80 39.21
CA ILE A 15 -0.65 -9.16 38.31
C ILE A 15 -1.24 -7.82 37.86
N MET A 16 -0.56 -6.73 38.19
CA MET A 16 -1.09 -5.38 38.11
C MET A 16 -0.10 -4.39 37.49
N ASN A 17 -0.61 -3.25 37.00
CA ASN A 17 0.17 -2.10 36.58
C ASN A 17 -0.40 -0.85 37.29
N PRO A 18 0.40 -0.07 38.04
CA PRO A 18 -0.06 1.14 38.75
C PRO A 18 -0.72 2.18 37.84
N ASN A 19 -0.36 2.20 36.57
CA ASN A 19 -0.91 3.11 35.56
C ASN A 19 -2.19 2.57 34.89
N CYS A 20 -2.63 1.35 35.19
CA CYS A 20 -3.84 0.78 34.62
C CYS A 20 -5.10 1.25 35.37
N GLY A 21 -6.03 1.89 34.67
CA GLY A 21 -7.29 2.36 35.25
C GLY A 21 -8.18 1.25 35.79
N TRP A 22 -8.09 0.03 35.23
CA TRP A 22 -8.80 -1.14 35.76
C TRP A 22 -8.12 -1.75 37.00
N CYS A 23 -6.79 -1.65 37.11
CA CYS A 23 -6.08 -2.03 38.34
C CYS A 23 -6.52 -1.14 39.51
N LYS A 24 -6.63 0.18 39.31
CA LYS A 24 -7.13 1.11 40.34
C LYS A 24 -8.53 0.78 40.87
N LYS A 25 -9.37 0.13 40.05
CA LYS A 25 -10.68 -0.38 40.47
C LYS A 25 -10.60 -1.74 41.17
N ALA A 26 -9.62 -2.57 40.80
CA ALA A 26 -9.37 -3.88 41.39
C ALA A 26 -8.68 -3.80 42.75
N ASP A 27 -7.78 -2.82 42.97
CA ASP A 27 -6.96 -2.72 44.17
C ASP A 27 -7.80 -2.73 45.47
N PRO A 28 -8.89 -1.94 45.61
CA PRO A 28 -9.73 -1.99 46.82
C PRO A 28 -10.39 -3.36 47.04
N VAL A 29 -10.75 -4.05 45.96
CA VAL A 29 -11.37 -5.40 46.02
C VAL A 29 -10.33 -6.43 46.48
N VAL A 30 -9.10 -6.35 45.96
CA VAL A 30 -8.00 -7.23 46.39
C VAL A 30 -7.65 -7.00 47.85
N GLU A 31 -7.59 -5.74 48.30
CA GLU A 31 -7.36 -5.41 49.70
C GLU A 31 -8.44 -5.99 50.63
N GLU A 32 -9.71 -5.96 50.20
CA GLU A 32 -10.81 -6.56 50.95
C GLU A 32 -10.69 -8.08 51.05
N LEU A 33 -10.37 -8.76 49.94
CA LEU A 33 -10.12 -10.21 49.95
C LEU A 33 -8.94 -10.59 50.85
N VAL A 34 -7.87 -9.81 50.84
CA VAL A 34 -6.73 -10.04 51.75
C VAL A 34 -7.16 -9.88 53.21
N LYS A 35 -7.98 -8.87 53.54
CA LYS A 35 -8.54 -8.68 54.89
C LYS A 35 -9.44 -9.85 55.33
N GLU A 36 -10.15 -10.48 54.39
CA GLU A 36 -10.97 -11.67 54.63
C GLU A 36 -10.16 -12.98 54.73
N GLY A 37 -8.85 -12.87 54.51
CA GLY A 37 -7.88 -13.93 54.75
C GLY A 37 -7.51 -14.75 53.51
N TYR A 38 -7.83 -14.28 52.30
CA TYR A 38 -7.26 -14.83 51.07
C TYR A 38 -5.78 -14.44 50.97
N LYS A 39 -4.92 -15.37 50.53
CA LYS A 39 -3.48 -15.12 50.36
C LYS A 39 -3.22 -14.72 48.91
N ILE A 40 -3.23 -13.42 48.63
CA ILE A 40 -3.02 -12.87 47.28
C ILE A 40 -1.70 -12.10 47.25
N THR A 41 -0.79 -12.49 46.36
CA THR A 41 0.48 -11.80 46.12
C THR A 41 0.33 -10.87 44.91
N SER A 42 0.51 -9.57 45.12
CA SER A 42 0.50 -8.58 44.04
C SER A 42 1.85 -8.57 43.32
N LEU A 43 1.83 -8.56 41.98
CA LEU A 43 3.02 -8.45 41.13
C LEU A 43 2.87 -7.22 40.24
N ASN A 44 3.69 -6.20 40.47
CA ASN A 44 3.74 -5.00 39.66
C ASN A 44 4.60 -5.24 38.41
N VAL A 45 3.97 -5.19 37.23
CA VAL A 45 4.68 -5.40 35.96
C VAL A 45 5.65 -4.28 35.60
N THR A 46 5.60 -3.13 36.26
CA THR A 46 6.57 -2.04 36.06
C THR A 46 7.82 -2.21 36.92
N ASP A 47 7.80 -3.08 37.92
CA ASP A 47 8.99 -3.46 38.67
C ASP A 47 9.78 -4.53 37.90
N GLN A 48 11.11 -4.43 37.91
CA GLN A 48 11.96 -5.30 37.10
C GLN A 48 11.91 -6.77 37.55
N PHE A 49 11.84 -7.03 38.85
CA PHE A 49 11.83 -8.38 39.41
C PHE A 49 10.44 -8.99 39.39
N GLU A 50 9.43 -8.22 39.84
CA GLU A 50 8.04 -8.68 39.84
C GLU A 50 7.49 -8.81 38.42
N GLY A 51 7.87 -7.92 37.51
CA GLY A 51 7.53 -8.00 36.09
C GLY A 51 8.12 -9.23 35.41
N LYS A 52 9.38 -9.59 35.72
CA LYS A 52 9.97 -10.84 35.24
C LYS A 52 9.22 -12.07 35.76
N ARG A 53 8.91 -12.10 37.07
CA ARG A 53 8.12 -13.18 37.67
C ARG A 53 6.72 -13.27 37.04
N ALA A 54 6.06 -12.14 36.80
CA ALA A 54 4.75 -12.10 36.15
C ALA A 54 4.82 -12.66 34.71
N ALA A 55 5.88 -12.34 33.95
CA ALA A 55 6.09 -12.88 32.61
C ALA A 55 6.34 -14.39 32.60
N GLU A 56 7.17 -14.89 33.54
CA GLU A 56 7.46 -16.32 33.69
C GLU A 56 6.18 -17.13 33.96
N VAL A 57 5.35 -16.68 34.90
CA VAL A 57 4.11 -17.40 35.24
C VAL A 57 3.07 -17.28 34.11
N LYS A 58 2.98 -16.14 33.42
CA LYS A 58 2.11 -16.02 32.22
C LYS A 58 2.54 -16.97 31.11
N SER A 59 3.84 -17.11 30.86
CA SER A 59 4.38 -18.00 29.85
C SER A 59 4.12 -19.47 30.16
N LYS A 60 4.20 -19.87 31.44
CA LYS A 60 3.94 -21.25 31.88
C LYS A 60 2.55 -21.75 31.49
N TYR A 61 1.56 -20.85 31.46
CA TYR A 61 0.15 -21.16 31.17
C TYR A 61 -0.36 -20.53 29.86
N GLU A 62 0.54 -20.07 28.98
CA GLU A 62 0.22 -19.46 27.68
C GLU A 62 -0.82 -18.32 27.75
N LEU A 63 -0.75 -17.48 28.79
CA LEU A 63 -1.75 -16.43 29.04
C LEU A 63 -1.44 -15.15 28.25
N GLN A 64 -2.34 -14.76 27.34
CA GLN A 64 -2.24 -13.53 26.52
C GLN A 64 -2.91 -12.30 27.16
N CYS A 65 -3.11 -12.31 28.49
CA CYS A 65 -3.91 -11.32 29.18
C CYS A 65 -3.11 -10.09 29.66
N GLY A 66 -3.71 -8.90 29.51
CA GLY A 66 -3.21 -7.65 30.09
C GLY A 66 -3.40 -7.56 31.62
N THR A 67 -3.15 -6.40 32.22
CA THR A 67 -3.43 -6.15 33.65
C THR A 67 -4.77 -5.41 33.82
N PRO A 68 -5.55 -5.67 34.88
CA PRO A 68 -5.31 -6.64 35.95
C PRO A 68 -5.52 -8.09 35.49
N LEU A 69 -4.69 -9.00 35.99
CA LEU A 69 -4.82 -10.45 35.81
C LEU A 69 -4.78 -11.13 37.18
N PHE A 70 -5.76 -11.98 37.44
CA PHE A 70 -5.79 -12.83 38.62
C PHE A 70 -5.43 -14.25 38.20
N LEU A 71 -4.49 -14.89 38.89
CA LEU A 71 -3.95 -16.18 38.50
C LEU A 71 -3.67 -17.05 39.72
N ASP A 72 -4.21 -18.25 39.75
CA ASP A 72 -3.77 -19.28 40.67
C ASP A 72 -2.50 -19.92 40.09
N ALA A 73 -1.35 -19.69 40.73
CA ALA A 73 -0.04 -20.13 40.22
C ALA A 73 0.17 -21.65 40.29
N GLU A 74 -0.69 -22.38 41.02
CA GLU A 74 -0.66 -23.84 41.08
C GLU A 74 -1.49 -24.44 39.95
N THR A 75 -2.73 -23.95 39.77
CA THR A 75 -3.70 -24.57 38.85
C THR A 75 -3.73 -23.95 37.46
N GLY A 76 -3.27 -22.71 37.29
CA GLY A 76 -3.43 -21.94 36.05
C GLY A 76 -4.80 -21.29 35.89
N ASN A 77 -5.74 -21.51 36.83
CA ASN A 77 -7.06 -20.89 36.80
C ASN A 77 -6.91 -19.35 36.87
N SER A 78 -7.44 -18.65 35.88
CA SER A 78 -7.16 -17.22 35.70
C SER A 78 -8.39 -16.41 35.31
N VAL A 79 -8.39 -15.15 35.74
CA VAL A 79 -9.44 -14.16 35.45
C VAL A 79 -8.81 -12.92 34.82
N CYS A 80 -9.25 -12.61 33.61
CA CYS A 80 -8.78 -11.47 32.83
C CYS A 80 -9.58 -10.20 33.06
N GLY A 81 -8.88 -9.11 33.37
CA GLY A 81 -9.49 -7.79 33.59
C GLY A 81 -10.20 -7.69 34.94
N PHE A 82 -10.69 -6.49 35.26
CA PHE A 82 -11.40 -6.23 36.50
C PHE A 82 -12.66 -7.11 36.60
N ARG A 83 -12.91 -7.64 37.81
CA ARG A 83 -14.17 -8.30 38.15
C ARG A 83 -14.68 -7.82 39.51
N PRO A 84 -16.01 -7.82 39.71
CA PRO A 84 -16.59 -7.59 41.02
C PRO A 84 -16.12 -8.64 42.05
N LYS A 85 -16.24 -8.28 43.33
CA LYS A 85 -15.72 -9.08 44.46
C LYS A 85 -16.26 -10.51 44.49
N ASP A 86 -17.57 -10.69 44.30
CA ASP A 86 -18.23 -12.00 44.34
C ASP A 86 -17.66 -12.98 43.28
N VAL A 87 -17.24 -12.46 42.13
CA VAL A 87 -16.58 -13.26 41.09
C VAL A 87 -15.16 -13.62 41.49
N LEU A 88 -14.40 -12.68 42.06
CA LEU A 88 -13.05 -12.93 42.53
C LEU A 88 -13.02 -13.86 43.77
N GLU A 89 -14.04 -13.82 44.63
CA GLU A 89 -14.20 -14.78 45.72
C GLU A 89 -14.39 -16.20 45.21
N LYS A 90 -15.25 -16.39 44.19
CA LYS A 90 -15.43 -17.70 43.54
C LYS A 90 -14.12 -18.22 42.95
N TRP A 91 -13.42 -17.37 42.19
CA TRP A 91 -12.10 -17.69 41.66
C TRP A 91 -11.10 -18.07 42.76
N ALA A 92 -11.00 -17.26 43.82
CA ALA A 92 -10.09 -17.50 44.93
C ALA A 92 -10.42 -18.78 45.73
N ASN A 93 -11.65 -19.28 45.62
CA ASN A 93 -12.08 -20.57 46.17
C ASN A 93 -11.89 -21.75 45.19
N GLY A 94 -11.28 -21.51 44.03
CA GLY A 94 -10.95 -22.51 43.03
C GLY A 94 -12.08 -22.81 42.04
N GLU A 95 -13.12 -21.98 41.99
CA GLU A 95 -14.13 -22.07 40.92
C GLU A 95 -13.54 -21.56 39.61
N GLU A 96 -13.79 -22.29 38.52
CA GLU A 96 -13.42 -21.85 37.19
C GLU A 96 -14.38 -20.74 36.76
N ILE A 97 -13.84 -19.55 36.49
CA ILE A 97 -14.65 -18.41 36.04
C ILE A 97 -14.63 -18.41 34.51
N PRO A 98 -15.80 -18.48 33.86
CA PRO A 98 -15.88 -18.36 32.41
C PRO A 98 -15.14 -17.11 31.93
N LYS A 99 -14.36 -17.23 30.86
CA LYS A 99 -13.80 -16.06 30.19
C LYS A 99 -14.96 -15.11 29.87
N PRO A 100 -14.81 -13.81 30.12
CA PRO A 100 -15.86 -12.86 29.76
C PRO A 100 -16.09 -13.01 28.26
N GLU A 101 -17.34 -12.91 27.82
CA GLU A 101 -17.59 -12.71 26.40
C GLU A 101 -16.74 -11.51 25.94
N PRO A 102 -16.09 -11.59 24.76
CA PRO A 102 -15.34 -10.46 24.25
C PRO A 102 -16.24 -9.24 24.28
N THR A 103 -15.90 -8.26 25.11
CA THR A 103 -16.60 -6.97 25.06
C THR A 103 -16.36 -6.45 23.65
N GLN A 104 -17.44 -6.30 22.88
CA GLN A 104 -17.36 -5.63 21.59
C GLN A 104 -16.77 -4.26 21.86
N ALA A 105 -15.54 -4.04 21.40
CA ALA A 105 -14.99 -2.69 21.38
C ALA A 105 -16.02 -1.83 20.63
N PRO A 106 -16.34 -0.62 21.12
CA PRO A 106 -17.25 0.24 20.37
C PRO A 106 -16.75 0.36 18.93
N PRO A 107 -17.66 0.36 17.93
CA PRO A 107 -17.25 0.40 16.53
C PRO A 107 -16.30 1.57 16.31
N ALA A 108 -15.21 1.29 15.58
CA ALA A 108 -14.21 2.29 15.28
C ALA A 108 -14.89 3.51 14.62
N ARG A 109 -14.64 4.70 15.16
CA ARG A 109 -15.22 5.92 14.59
C ARG A 109 -14.45 6.29 13.32
N PRO A 110 -15.14 6.73 12.24
CA PRO A 110 -14.45 7.28 11.07
C PRO A 110 -13.64 8.50 11.47
N MET A 111 -12.37 8.51 11.08
CA MET A 111 -11.44 9.61 11.29
C MET A 111 -11.28 10.38 9.97
N PRO A 112 -11.50 11.70 9.95
CA PRO A 112 -11.27 12.49 8.74
C PRO A 112 -9.78 12.54 8.41
N LYS A 113 -9.42 12.15 7.19
CA LYS A 113 -8.04 12.18 6.67
C LYS A 113 -7.97 13.09 5.45
N LYS A 114 -6.95 13.95 5.41
CA LYS A 114 -6.65 14.80 4.25
C LYS A 114 -5.92 13.95 3.22
N ILE A 115 -6.55 13.71 2.08
CA ILE A 115 -6.03 12.88 1.00
C ILE A 115 -5.73 13.74 -0.22
N ARG A 116 -4.60 13.48 -0.86
CA ARG A 116 -4.21 14.04 -2.15
C ARG A 116 -4.47 13.01 -3.25
N PHE A 117 -5.19 13.42 -4.28
CA PHE A 117 -5.59 12.60 -5.42
C PHE A 117 -5.02 13.15 -6.72
N GLU A 118 -4.01 12.48 -7.25
CA GLU A 118 -3.40 12.75 -8.54
C GLU A 118 -4.17 11.97 -9.62
N TYR A 119 -5.13 12.63 -10.28
CA TYR A 119 -5.92 12.02 -11.35
C TYR A 119 -5.05 11.91 -12.59
N VAL A 120 -4.93 10.71 -13.13
CA VAL A 120 -4.12 10.38 -14.30
C VAL A 120 -5.01 9.80 -15.39
N TRP A 121 -4.89 10.32 -16.61
CA TRP A 121 -5.64 9.85 -17.78
C TRP A 121 -4.82 9.93 -19.06
N ILE A 122 -5.34 9.33 -20.11
CA ILE A 122 -4.73 9.28 -21.45
C ILE A 122 -5.45 10.29 -22.35
N ASP A 123 -4.68 11.14 -23.02
CA ASP A 123 -5.20 12.16 -23.93
C ASP A 123 -5.46 11.67 -25.36
N GLY A 124 -5.96 12.54 -26.24
CA GLY A 124 -6.28 12.20 -27.63
C GLY A 124 -5.08 11.88 -28.52
N LYS A 125 -3.85 12.09 -28.02
CA LYS A 125 -2.59 11.72 -28.67
C LYS A 125 -1.86 10.60 -27.93
N ASN A 126 -2.56 9.87 -27.04
CA ASN A 126 -2.01 8.80 -26.21
C ASN A 126 -0.92 9.23 -25.22
N ASN A 127 -0.87 10.51 -24.85
CA ASN A 127 0.00 10.99 -23.78
C ASN A 127 -0.70 10.88 -22.43
N LEU A 128 0.08 10.64 -21.38
CA LEU A 128 -0.41 10.74 -20.01
C LEU A 128 -0.56 12.21 -19.60
N ARG A 129 -1.65 12.49 -18.90
CA ARG A 129 -1.94 13.79 -18.28
C ARG A 129 -2.26 13.56 -16.81
N SER A 130 -1.96 14.55 -15.97
CA SER A 130 -2.41 14.52 -14.59
C SER A 130 -2.85 15.87 -14.06
N LYS A 131 -3.65 15.83 -12.99
CA LYS A 131 -3.96 17.00 -12.15
C LYS A 131 -4.39 16.55 -10.78
N VAL A 132 -4.36 17.48 -9.81
CA VAL A 132 -4.49 17.10 -8.40
C VAL A 132 -5.64 17.76 -7.68
N ARG A 133 -6.40 16.95 -6.94
CA ARG A 133 -7.42 17.36 -5.97
C ARG A 133 -6.97 16.98 -4.57
N ASN A 134 -7.19 17.86 -3.60
CA ASN A 134 -7.11 17.50 -2.18
C ASN A 134 -8.53 17.38 -1.63
N ASP A 135 -8.79 16.35 -0.83
CA ASP A 135 -10.09 16.12 -0.22
C ASP A 135 -9.96 15.60 1.21
N ILE A 136 -11.06 15.61 1.96
CA ILE A 136 -11.13 15.05 3.31
C ILE A 136 -12.06 13.84 3.28
N ILE A 137 -11.50 12.66 3.53
CA ILE A 137 -12.24 11.40 3.49
C ILE A 137 -12.37 10.81 4.90
N PRO A 138 -13.57 10.36 5.30
CA PRO A 138 -13.74 9.58 6.50
C PRO A 138 -13.14 8.18 6.31
N ILE A 139 -12.10 7.85 7.08
CA ILE A 139 -11.48 6.52 7.08
C ILE A 139 -11.74 5.85 8.42
N THR A 140 -12.31 4.65 8.39
CA THR A 140 -12.50 3.81 9.57
C THR A 140 -11.41 2.74 9.58
N GLU A 141 -10.72 2.56 10.72
CA GLU A 141 -9.69 1.54 10.82
C GLU A 141 -10.26 0.15 10.48
N PRO A 142 -9.54 -0.66 9.68
CA PRO A 142 -9.97 -2.03 9.37
C PRO A 142 -10.05 -2.88 10.63
N GLY A 143 -11.04 -3.75 10.71
CA GLY A 143 -11.25 -4.63 11.84
C GLY A 143 -12.34 -5.66 11.57
N ARG A 144 -12.69 -6.47 12.59
CA ARG A 144 -13.72 -7.52 12.44
C ARG A 144 -15.07 -6.97 11.96
N GLU A 145 -15.43 -5.76 12.39
CA GLU A 145 -16.68 -5.08 12.05
C GLU A 145 -16.58 -4.24 10.77
N ASN A 146 -15.35 -3.86 10.36
CA ASN A 146 -15.08 -3.13 9.12
C ASN A 146 -14.01 -3.88 8.30
N PRO A 147 -14.41 -4.83 7.44
CA PRO A 147 -13.46 -5.64 6.67
C PRO A 147 -12.78 -4.86 5.54
N LYS A 148 -13.25 -3.65 5.21
CA LYS A 148 -12.73 -2.86 4.10
C LYS A 148 -11.33 -2.34 4.44
N SER A 149 -10.38 -2.61 3.55
CA SER A 149 -9.05 -2.03 3.65
C SER A 149 -9.11 -0.50 3.52
N VAL A 150 -8.08 0.19 4.02
CA VAL A 150 -7.95 1.65 3.86
C VAL A 150 -7.98 2.04 2.38
N ASN A 151 -7.26 1.31 1.52
CA ASN A 151 -7.25 1.55 0.07
C ASN A 151 -8.65 1.42 -0.53
N GLN A 152 -9.41 0.40 -0.14
CA GLN A 152 -10.78 0.23 -0.62
C GLN A 152 -11.67 1.40 -0.20
N GLN A 153 -11.57 1.85 1.05
CA GLN A 153 -12.34 3.01 1.53
C GLN A 153 -11.94 4.29 0.79
N ILE A 154 -10.67 4.49 0.50
CA ILE A 154 -10.19 5.65 -0.28
C ILE A 154 -10.74 5.59 -1.71
N PHE A 155 -10.68 4.44 -2.38
CA PHE A 155 -11.22 4.26 -3.73
C PHE A 155 -12.72 4.56 -3.80
N GLU A 156 -13.50 3.98 -2.88
CA GLU A 156 -14.96 4.18 -2.81
C GLU A 156 -15.36 5.63 -2.53
N ASN A 157 -14.50 6.40 -1.87
CA ASN A 157 -14.69 7.83 -1.61
C ASN A 157 -13.95 8.73 -2.62
N THR A 158 -13.33 8.17 -3.66
CA THR A 158 -12.66 8.96 -4.70
C THR A 158 -13.72 9.50 -5.67
N PRO A 159 -13.95 10.82 -5.72
CA PRO A 159 -15.00 11.39 -6.54
C PRO A 159 -14.67 11.35 -8.03
N GLU A 160 -15.70 11.36 -8.88
CA GLU A 160 -15.48 11.72 -10.29
C GLU A 160 -15.03 13.19 -10.40
N TRP A 161 -14.36 13.52 -11.49
CA TRP A 161 -13.93 14.89 -11.76
C TRP A 161 -14.11 15.22 -13.24
N GLY A 162 -13.93 16.48 -13.63
CA GLY A 162 -14.00 16.89 -15.03
C GLY A 162 -12.76 17.67 -15.43
N PHE A 163 -12.42 17.72 -16.71
CA PHE A 163 -11.27 18.47 -17.26
C PHE A 163 -11.61 19.08 -18.61
N ASP A 164 -10.78 20.03 -19.04
CA ASP A 164 -10.86 20.66 -20.36
C ASP A 164 -10.22 19.75 -21.42
N GLY A 165 -11.05 19.07 -22.20
CA GLY A 165 -10.67 18.20 -23.29
C GLY A 165 -10.13 18.92 -24.54
N SER A 166 -10.39 20.23 -24.68
CA SER A 166 -9.88 21.00 -25.82
C SER A 166 -8.37 21.20 -25.73
N SER A 167 -7.84 21.21 -24.51
CA SER A 167 -6.40 21.27 -24.21
C SER A 167 -5.70 19.91 -24.30
N THR A 168 -6.42 18.84 -24.61
CA THR A 168 -5.89 17.45 -24.62
C THR A 168 -6.23 16.68 -25.89
N TYR A 169 -6.64 17.38 -26.96
CA TYR A 169 -7.03 16.78 -28.25
C TYR A 169 -8.22 15.82 -28.14
N GLN A 170 -9.12 16.05 -27.18
CA GLN A 170 -10.28 15.19 -26.94
C GLN A 170 -11.61 15.93 -27.14
N ALA A 171 -11.57 17.25 -27.26
CA ALA A 171 -12.78 18.03 -27.46
C ALA A 171 -12.50 19.29 -28.28
N THR A 172 -13.57 19.95 -28.72
CA THR A 172 -13.48 21.29 -29.29
C THR A 172 -13.63 22.34 -28.20
N THR A 173 -13.21 23.58 -28.44
CA THR A 173 -13.33 24.66 -27.46
C THR A 173 -14.79 24.98 -27.11
N ASP A 174 -15.72 24.81 -28.05
CA ASP A 174 -17.15 25.12 -27.83
C ASP A 174 -17.89 24.07 -26.99
N ASN A 175 -17.31 22.87 -26.84
CA ASN A 175 -17.83 21.81 -25.98
C ASN A 175 -16.67 21.01 -25.38
N SER A 176 -15.95 21.65 -24.45
CA SER A 176 -14.65 21.19 -23.98
C SER A 176 -14.71 20.22 -22.81
N ASP A 177 -15.77 20.24 -22.01
CA ASP A 177 -15.80 19.51 -20.73
C ASP A 177 -15.90 18.00 -20.96
N LEU A 178 -15.01 17.26 -20.30
CA LEU A 178 -15.01 15.79 -20.24
C LEU A 178 -14.91 15.33 -18.79
N LEU A 179 -15.35 14.11 -18.53
CA LEU A 179 -15.38 13.50 -17.21
C LEU A 179 -14.24 12.50 -17.03
N LEU A 180 -13.65 12.49 -15.84
CA LEU A 180 -12.69 11.51 -15.35
C LEU A 180 -13.40 10.59 -14.37
N LYS A 181 -13.47 9.32 -14.73
CA LYS A 181 -14.03 8.27 -13.88
C LYS A 181 -12.91 7.43 -13.27
N PRO A 182 -12.71 7.46 -11.95
CA PRO A 182 -11.73 6.62 -11.26
C PRO A 182 -11.96 5.14 -11.56
N VAL A 183 -10.90 4.43 -11.95
CA VAL A 183 -10.96 2.98 -12.21
C VAL A 183 -9.97 2.19 -11.37
N ARG A 184 -8.91 2.84 -10.89
CA ARG A 184 -7.94 2.24 -9.98
C ARG A 184 -7.16 3.31 -9.22
N ILE A 185 -6.71 2.97 -8.01
CA ILE A 185 -5.80 3.81 -7.24
C ILE A 185 -4.51 3.09 -6.90
N TYR A 186 -3.43 3.86 -6.80
CA TYR A 186 -2.11 3.41 -6.38
C TYR A 186 -1.51 4.41 -5.38
N PRO A 187 -0.80 3.97 -4.32
CA PRO A 187 -0.05 4.87 -3.46
C PRO A 187 0.93 5.72 -4.28
N ASN A 188 0.85 7.04 -4.18
CA ASN A 188 1.74 7.94 -4.89
C ASN A 188 3.03 8.19 -4.08
N VAL A 189 4.00 7.29 -4.25
CA VAL A 189 5.30 7.41 -3.57
C VAL A 189 6.28 8.36 -4.25
N THR A 190 5.94 8.86 -5.45
CA THR A 190 6.72 9.93 -6.11
C THR A 190 6.46 11.31 -5.51
N ASP A 191 5.38 11.44 -4.74
CA ASP A 191 5.01 12.66 -4.00
C ASP A 191 4.79 12.34 -2.52
N ALA A 192 5.86 12.47 -1.74
CA ALA A 192 5.87 12.26 -0.30
C ALA A 192 5.40 13.48 0.51
N SER A 193 4.85 14.53 -0.12
CA SER A 193 4.46 15.77 0.57
C SER A 193 3.28 15.61 1.53
N HIS A 194 2.54 14.50 1.44
CA HIS A 194 1.40 14.18 2.31
C HIS A 194 1.65 12.87 3.06
N ILE A 195 2.29 12.96 4.23
CA ILE A 195 2.51 11.84 5.15
C ILE A 195 1.79 12.11 6.48
N ASP A 196 1.05 11.13 6.99
CA ASP A 196 0.48 11.14 8.34
C ASP A 196 0.82 9.81 9.03
N ASN A 197 1.44 9.84 10.21
CA ASN A 197 1.89 8.65 10.94
C ASN A 197 2.63 7.60 10.06
N ASN A 198 3.57 8.04 9.22
CA ASN A 198 4.31 7.23 8.24
C ASN A 198 3.45 6.58 7.13
N GLN A 199 2.20 7.00 6.93
CA GLN A 199 1.39 6.60 5.79
C GLN A 199 1.38 7.69 4.71
N VAL A 200 1.65 7.30 3.46
CA VAL A 200 1.49 8.17 2.30
C VAL A 200 0.00 8.37 2.06
N LEU A 201 -0.46 9.61 2.18
CA LEU A 201 -1.85 10.04 1.94
C LEU A 201 -2.00 10.69 0.55
N SER A 202 -1.11 10.35 -0.38
CA SER A 202 -1.15 10.74 -1.78
C SER A 202 -1.42 9.51 -2.65
N TRP A 203 -2.32 9.64 -3.62
CA TRP A 203 -2.79 8.53 -4.45
C TRP A 203 -2.81 8.92 -5.92
N ILE A 204 -2.21 8.09 -6.77
CA ILE A 204 -2.43 8.11 -8.21
C ILE A 204 -3.80 7.49 -8.46
N VAL A 205 -4.69 8.23 -9.13
CA VAL A 205 -6.04 7.81 -9.50
C VAL A 205 -6.06 7.63 -11.01
N LEU A 206 -5.89 6.39 -11.47
CA LEU A 206 -6.02 6.09 -12.90
C LEU A 206 -7.50 6.21 -13.29
N CYS A 207 -7.75 6.95 -14.36
CA CYS A 207 -9.09 7.32 -14.79
C CYS A 207 -9.38 6.91 -16.24
N GLU A 208 -10.64 6.58 -16.48
CA GLU A 208 -11.24 6.57 -17.81
C GLU A 208 -11.81 7.94 -18.16
N VAL A 209 -11.91 8.21 -19.46
CA VAL A 209 -12.50 9.46 -19.99
C VAL A 209 -13.91 9.19 -20.52
N TYR A 210 -14.85 10.04 -20.11
CA TYR A 210 -16.26 10.00 -20.50
C TYR A 210 -16.72 11.36 -21.01
N ASN A 211 -17.72 11.36 -21.89
CA ASN A 211 -18.48 12.53 -22.27
C ASN A 211 -19.37 12.98 -21.10
N THR A 212 -19.85 14.23 -21.14
CA THR A 212 -20.75 14.79 -20.12
C THR A 212 -22.12 14.14 -20.06
N ASP A 213 -22.53 13.43 -21.11
CA ASP A 213 -23.75 12.61 -21.15
C ASP A 213 -23.58 11.22 -20.49
N GLY A 214 -22.38 10.92 -19.98
CA GLY A 214 -22.05 9.66 -19.32
C GLY A 214 -21.64 8.53 -20.27
N THR A 215 -21.53 8.79 -21.57
CA THR A 215 -21.01 7.80 -22.53
C THR A 215 -19.47 7.76 -22.52
N PRO A 216 -18.84 6.59 -22.78
CA PRO A 216 -17.38 6.52 -22.88
C PRO A 216 -16.87 7.38 -24.03
N HIS A 217 -15.82 8.15 -23.78
CA HIS A 217 -15.20 8.97 -24.83
C HIS A 217 -14.54 8.06 -25.90
N GLU A 218 -14.45 8.51 -27.16
CA GLU A 218 -13.94 7.68 -28.26
C GLU A 218 -12.50 7.18 -28.05
N THR A 219 -11.68 7.97 -27.33
CA THR A 219 -10.29 7.64 -26.97
C THR A 219 -10.19 6.62 -25.82
N ASN A 220 -11.30 6.26 -25.17
CA ASN A 220 -11.32 5.35 -24.04
C ASN A 220 -11.18 3.88 -24.49
N SER A 221 -9.94 3.45 -24.73
CA SER A 221 -9.62 2.07 -25.11
C SER A 221 -9.81 1.08 -23.96
N ARG A 222 -9.72 1.54 -22.71
CA ARG A 222 -9.95 0.70 -21.52
C ARG A 222 -11.39 0.21 -21.43
N TYR A 223 -12.36 1.06 -21.78
CA TYR A 223 -13.78 0.69 -21.86
C TYR A 223 -13.98 -0.52 -22.78
N LYS A 224 -13.36 -0.51 -23.97
CA LYS A 224 -13.45 -1.61 -24.94
C LYS A 224 -12.87 -2.91 -24.38
N LEU A 225 -11.73 -2.84 -23.69
CA LEU A 225 -11.15 -4.00 -23.01
C LEU A 225 -12.07 -4.52 -21.89
N ARG A 226 -12.67 -3.62 -21.11
CA ARG A 226 -13.60 -4.01 -20.04
C ARG A 226 -14.84 -4.69 -20.60
N GLU A 227 -15.47 -4.13 -21.65
CA GLU A 227 -16.63 -4.77 -22.29
C GLU A 227 -16.33 -6.17 -22.79
N PHE A 228 -15.15 -6.36 -23.39
CA PHE A 228 -14.69 -7.68 -23.81
C PHE A 228 -14.57 -8.63 -22.62
N VAL A 229 -13.93 -8.20 -21.54
CA VAL A 229 -13.73 -9.03 -20.34
C VAL A 229 -15.06 -9.39 -19.68
N ASP A 230 -15.95 -8.42 -19.49
CA ASP A 230 -17.25 -8.61 -18.85
C ASP A 230 -18.15 -9.56 -19.67
N SER A 231 -18.06 -9.50 -21.00
CA SER A 231 -18.84 -10.35 -21.91
C SER A 231 -18.27 -11.75 -22.10
N ASN A 232 -17.03 -12.00 -21.64
CA ASN A 232 -16.33 -13.28 -21.86
C ASN A 232 -15.74 -13.81 -20.56
N PRO A 233 -16.50 -14.48 -19.68
CA PRO A 233 -16.01 -14.89 -18.35
C PRO A 233 -14.71 -15.71 -18.32
N LYS A 234 -14.39 -16.43 -19.41
CA LYS A 234 -13.11 -17.15 -19.59
C LYS A 234 -11.91 -16.22 -19.71
N SER A 235 -12.10 -14.94 -20.03
CA SER A 235 -11.01 -13.96 -20.09
C SER A 235 -10.44 -13.63 -18.72
N ASN A 236 -11.10 -14.03 -17.62
CA ASN A 236 -10.52 -13.91 -16.28
C ASN A 236 -9.27 -14.77 -16.11
N ASP A 237 -9.13 -15.81 -16.94
CA ASP A 237 -7.94 -16.67 -16.99
C ASP A 237 -6.87 -16.13 -17.97
N MET A 238 -7.12 -15.02 -18.67
CA MET A 238 -6.13 -14.38 -19.55
C MET A 238 -5.12 -13.56 -18.74
N PHE A 239 -3.89 -14.07 -18.64
CA PHE A 239 -2.78 -13.34 -18.03
C PHE A 239 -1.94 -12.68 -19.11
N VAL A 240 -1.63 -11.40 -18.89
CA VAL A 240 -0.84 -10.56 -19.79
C VAL A 240 0.30 -9.94 -19.01
N SER A 241 1.49 -9.90 -19.59
CA SER A 241 2.59 -9.03 -19.16
C SER A 241 3.24 -8.34 -20.34
N PHE A 242 3.89 -7.22 -20.04
CA PHE A 242 4.51 -6.33 -21.00
C PHE A 242 6.00 -6.22 -20.72
N GLU A 243 6.79 -6.26 -21.77
CA GLU A 243 8.21 -5.89 -21.80
C GLU A 243 8.27 -4.48 -22.40
N GLN A 244 8.29 -3.44 -21.57
CA GLN A 244 8.23 -2.06 -22.04
C GLN A 244 9.65 -1.54 -22.28
N GLU A 245 10.02 -1.40 -23.55
CA GLU A 245 11.23 -0.67 -23.93
C GLU A 245 10.96 0.82 -24.03
N PHE A 246 11.96 1.63 -23.72
CA PHE A 246 11.88 3.09 -23.81
C PHE A 246 13.28 3.71 -23.88
N VAL A 247 13.34 4.99 -24.24
CA VAL A 247 14.57 5.77 -24.24
C VAL A 247 14.42 6.97 -23.32
N PHE A 248 15.39 7.20 -22.43
CA PHE A 248 15.49 8.48 -21.73
C PHE A 248 15.82 9.58 -22.73
N TRP A 249 15.02 10.64 -22.77
CA TRP A 249 15.06 11.65 -23.81
C TRP A 249 15.44 13.02 -23.25
N ASN A 250 16.25 13.76 -24.01
CA ASN A 250 16.54 15.16 -23.75
C ASN A 250 15.76 16.03 -24.73
N ASP A 251 14.61 16.53 -24.29
CA ASP A 251 13.71 17.32 -25.14
C ASP A 251 14.33 18.64 -25.62
N LYS A 252 15.15 19.28 -24.78
CA LYS A 252 15.84 20.54 -25.14
C LYS A 252 16.70 20.39 -26.40
N HIS A 253 17.32 19.24 -26.58
CA HIS A 253 18.17 18.95 -27.74
C HIS A 253 17.49 18.01 -28.76
N ASN A 254 16.28 17.53 -28.45
CA ASN A 254 15.52 16.55 -29.20
C ASN A 254 16.38 15.33 -29.62
N VAL A 255 17.07 14.75 -28.64
CA VAL A 255 17.91 13.55 -28.81
C VAL A 255 17.81 12.64 -27.58
N PRO A 256 18.23 11.36 -27.71
CA PRO A 256 18.45 10.50 -26.55
C PRO A 256 19.35 11.18 -25.51
N ALA A 257 19.02 11.03 -24.24
CA ALA A 257 19.78 11.63 -23.15
C ALA A 257 21.23 11.11 -23.15
N GLY A 258 22.21 11.97 -22.90
CA GLY A 258 23.63 11.60 -22.96
C GLY A 258 24.22 11.56 -24.38
N TRP A 259 23.48 12.02 -25.40
CA TRP A 259 23.95 12.21 -26.79
C TRP A 259 24.12 13.69 -27.16
N GLU A 260 24.02 14.62 -26.21
CA GLU A 260 23.96 16.05 -26.47
C GLU A 260 25.27 16.59 -27.08
N GLY A 261 26.43 16.03 -26.69
CA GLY A 261 27.73 16.33 -27.32
C GLY A 261 27.77 15.89 -28.80
N ASN A 262 27.13 14.75 -29.09
CA ASN A 262 27.08 14.12 -30.41
C ASN A 262 26.08 14.81 -31.38
N VAL A 263 25.33 15.81 -30.91
CA VAL A 263 24.55 16.73 -31.77
C VAL A 263 25.49 17.66 -32.52
N MET A 264 26.60 18.05 -31.89
CA MET A 264 27.61 18.94 -32.48
C MET A 264 28.61 18.17 -33.35
N ASN A 265 28.78 16.86 -33.14
CA ASN A 265 29.65 15.99 -33.93
C ASN A 265 29.04 14.59 -34.15
N PRO A 266 28.41 14.32 -35.31
CA PRO A 266 27.79 13.03 -35.61
C PRO A 266 28.75 11.83 -35.59
N GLU A 267 30.05 12.05 -35.80
CA GLU A 267 31.08 11.00 -35.73
C GLU A 267 31.25 10.44 -34.30
N GLU A 268 30.85 11.20 -33.27
CA GLU A 268 30.90 10.79 -31.86
C GLU A 268 29.70 9.92 -31.44
N ARG A 269 28.72 9.70 -32.32
CA ARG A 269 27.56 8.81 -32.06
C ARG A 269 27.93 7.33 -31.99
N GLY A 270 29.17 6.99 -32.34
CA GLY A 270 29.60 5.60 -32.53
C GLY A 270 28.93 4.97 -33.75
N GLU A 271 29.49 3.87 -34.25
CA GLU A 271 28.86 3.11 -35.32
C GLU A 271 27.57 2.43 -34.80
N PRO A 272 26.46 2.44 -35.58
CA PRO A 272 25.26 1.68 -35.24
C PRO A 272 25.59 0.21 -34.97
N ASN A 273 25.03 -0.35 -33.90
CA ASN A 273 25.15 -1.78 -33.56
C ASN A 273 26.60 -2.30 -33.38
N SER A 274 27.59 -1.41 -33.20
CA SER A 274 28.99 -1.78 -33.39
C SER A 274 29.69 -2.42 -32.19
N SER A 275 29.08 -2.44 -31.00
CA SER A 275 29.83 -2.95 -29.83
C SER A 275 29.09 -3.89 -28.87
N GLY A 276 27.76 -3.97 -28.85
CA GLY A 276 27.05 -4.83 -27.87
C GLY A 276 27.36 -4.50 -26.40
N GLU A 277 28.06 -3.39 -26.15
CA GLU A 277 28.58 -3.01 -24.83
C GLU A 277 27.49 -2.43 -23.92
N TYR A 278 26.40 -1.93 -24.51
CA TYR A 278 25.27 -1.32 -23.80
C TYR A 278 24.29 -2.35 -23.26
N TYR A 279 23.96 -3.37 -24.06
CA TYR A 279 23.01 -4.40 -23.67
C TYR A 279 23.49 -5.11 -22.40
N CYS A 280 22.69 -5.03 -21.33
CA CYS A 280 23.06 -5.53 -19.99
C CYS A 280 24.42 -4.98 -19.46
N GLY A 281 24.91 -3.87 -20.01
CA GLY A 281 26.21 -3.29 -19.73
C GLY A 281 26.31 -2.67 -18.33
N ILE A 282 27.54 -2.62 -17.80
CA ILE A 282 27.87 -2.00 -16.52
C ILE A 282 28.91 -0.89 -16.70
N GLY A 283 28.94 0.07 -15.77
CA GLY A 283 29.85 1.22 -15.82
C GLY A 283 29.17 2.50 -16.28
N GLY A 284 29.78 3.65 -15.99
CA GLY A 284 29.15 4.97 -16.18
C GLY A 284 28.83 5.32 -17.64
N ASN A 285 29.54 4.74 -18.60
CA ASN A 285 29.30 4.95 -20.02
C ASN A 285 28.18 4.06 -20.60
N ASN A 286 27.96 2.88 -20.01
CA ASN A 286 27.06 1.86 -20.55
C ASN A 286 25.75 1.76 -19.76
N GLY A 287 25.80 1.90 -18.43
CA GLY A 287 24.64 1.89 -17.54
C GLY A 287 24.07 3.28 -17.26
N THR A 288 23.98 4.14 -18.27
CA THR A 288 23.52 5.53 -18.12
C THR A 288 22.10 5.60 -17.56
N PHE A 289 21.85 6.47 -16.57
CA PHE A 289 20.53 6.68 -15.96
C PHE A 289 19.96 5.50 -15.15
N ARG A 290 20.76 4.47 -14.84
CA ARG A 290 20.32 3.34 -14.01
C ARG A 290 19.66 3.76 -12.70
N SER A 291 20.14 4.81 -12.04
CA SER A 291 19.55 5.30 -10.78
C SER A 291 18.12 5.82 -10.93
N LEU A 292 17.74 6.33 -12.10
CA LEU A 292 16.36 6.69 -12.40
C LEU A 292 15.50 5.43 -12.55
N LEU A 293 16.01 4.43 -13.26
CA LEU A 293 15.30 3.15 -13.40
C LEU A 293 15.15 2.44 -12.06
N ASP A 294 16.20 2.36 -11.23
CA ASP A 294 16.13 1.83 -9.86
C ASP A 294 15.08 2.58 -9.03
N GLY A 295 15.02 3.90 -9.17
CA GLY A 295 14.01 4.76 -8.54
C GLY A 295 12.59 4.43 -9.01
N HIS A 296 12.41 4.24 -10.31
CA HIS A 296 11.14 3.81 -10.92
C HIS A 296 10.69 2.44 -10.43
N ILE A 297 11.57 1.44 -10.41
CA ILE A 297 11.26 0.09 -9.91
C ILE A 297 10.85 0.12 -8.44
N LYS A 298 11.59 0.87 -7.62
CA LYS A 298 11.26 1.05 -6.20
C LYS A 298 9.89 1.74 -6.02
N ALA A 299 9.61 2.76 -6.84
CA ALA A 299 8.35 3.48 -6.79
C ALA A 299 7.17 2.60 -7.21
N CYS A 300 7.29 1.86 -8.33
CA CYS A 300 6.29 0.89 -8.77
C CYS A 300 6.01 -0.16 -7.70
N THR A 301 7.06 -0.76 -7.13
CA THR A 301 6.94 -1.79 -6.09
C THR A 301 6.18 -1.26 -4.88
N SER A 302 6.50 -0.04 -4.45
CA SER A 302 5.84 0.59 -3.29
C SER A 302 4.41 1.04 -3.59
N ALA A 303 4.09 1.27 -4.87
CA ALA A 303 2.73 1.51 -5.37
C ALA A 303 1.93 0.20 -5.58
N GLY A 304 2.52 -0.98 -5.34
CA GLY A 304 1.88 -2.28 -5.56
C GLY A 304 1.88 -2.75 -7.02
N ILE A 305 2.66 -2.11 -7.89
CA ILE A 305 2.93 -2.53 -9.26
C ILE A 305 4.19 -3.39 -9.25
N PHE A 306 4.03 -4.69 -9.41
CA PHE A 306 5.15 -5.62 -9.39
C PHE A 306 5.86 -5.63 -10.75
N ILE A 307 7.10 -5.16 -10.77
CA ILE A 307 8.00 -5.25 -11.92
C ILE A 307 8.86 -6.51 -11.75
N ASN A 308 8.78 -7.43 -12.71
CA ASN A 308 9.48 -8.71 -12.68
C ASN A 308 11.00 -8.55 -12.91
N GLY A 309 11.40 -7.56 -13.68
CA GLY A 309 12.79 -7.30 -14.03
C GLY A 309 12.95 -6.03 -14.84
N TYR A 310 14.21 -5.70 -15.12
CA TYR A 310 14.60 -4.64 -16.04
C TYR A 310 16.02 -4.90 -16.56
N ASN A 311 16.34 -4.38 -17.75
CA ASN A 311 17.67 -4.48 -18.35
C ASN A 311 17.99 -3.23 -19.16
N ALA A 312 19.29 -2.97 -19.33
CA ALA A 312 19.76 -2.02 -20.33
C ALA A 312 19.59 -2.67 -21.71
N GLU A 313 19.09 -1.91 -22.67
CA GLU A 313 18.87 -2.37 -24.04
C GLU A 313 20.09 -2.13 -24.93
N VAL A 314 19.97 -2.52 -26.20
CA VAL A 314 21.06 -2.49 -27.17
C VAL A 314 21.60 -1.08 -27.45
N GLU A 315 20.75 -0.04 -27.41
CA GLU A 315 21.19 1.34 -27.62
C GLU A 315 21.47 2.09 -26.31
N LYS A 316 22.42 3.01 -26.37
CA LYS A 316 22.74 3.88 -25.24
C LYS A 316 21.49 4.65 -24.79
N SER A 317 21.21 4.58 -23.49
CA SER A 317 20.06 5.21 -22.83
C SER A 317 18.70 4.60 -23.14
N GLN A 318 18.68 3.48 -23.88
CA GLN A 318 17.52 2.61 -24.00
C GLN A 318 17.49 1.62 -22.84
N TRP A 319 16.29 1.36 -22.34
CA TRP A 319 16.04 0.46 -21.23
C TRP A 319 14.73 -0.30 -21.43
N GLU A 320 14.62 -1.45 -20.79
CA GLU A 320 13.39 -2.22 -20.70
C GLU A 320 13.01 -2.49 -19.24
N TYR A 321 11.71 -2.51 -18.94
CA TYR A 321 11.18 -3.11 -17.72
C TYR A 321 10.02 -4.05 -18.01
N GLN A 322 9.91 -5.13 -17.23
CA GLN A 322 8.90 -6.17 -17.46
C GLN A 322 7.84 -6.19 -16.36
N THR A 323 6.57 -6.04 -16.71
CA THR A 323 5.47 -6.14 -15.74
C THR A 323 5.19 -7.61 -15.38
N ARG A 324 4.59 -7.84 -14.19
CA ARG A 324 4.14 -9.19 -13.83
C ARG A 324 2.93 -9.62 -14.67
N PRO A 325 2.84 -10.91 -15.07
CA PRO A 325 1.60 -11.46 -15.62
C PRO A 325 0.44 -11.26 -14.66
N THR A 326 -0.60 -10.56 -15.11
CA THR A 326 -1.83 -10.32 -14.35
C THR A 326 -3.05 -10.36 -15.29
N PRO A 327 -4.29 -10.48 -14.76
CA PRO A 327 -5.48 -10.38 -15.59
C PRO A 327 -5.47 -9.14 -16.48
N SER A 328 -5.92 -9.27 -17.72
CA SER A 328 -5.76 -8.26 -18.79
C SER A 328 -6.07 -6.80 -18.39
N LEU A 329 -7.18 -6.54 -17.70
CA LEU A 329 -7.53 -5.19 -17.21
C LEU A 329 -6.49 -4.68 -16.19
N LYS A 330 -6.05 -5.54 -15.28
CA LYS A 330 -5.01 -5.17 -14.30
C LYS A 330 -3.66 -4.95 -14.98
N ALA A 331 -3.30 -5.78 -15.96
CA ALA A 331 -2.05 -5.62 -16.70
C ALA A 331 -2.00 -4.28 -17.44
N ALA A 332 -3.09 -3.89 -18.10
CA ALA A 332 -3.21 -2.61 -18.79
C ALA A 332 -3.15 -1.42 -17.82
N ASP A 333 -3.88 -1.48 -16.71
CA ASP A 333 -3.87 -0.44 -15.67
C ASP A 333 -2.47 -0.25 -15.08
N ASP A 334 -1.81 -1.36 -14.73
CA ASP A 334 -0.48 -1.34 -14.13
C ASP A 334 0.59 -0.82 -15.09
N LEU A 335 0.49 -1.11 -16.39
CA LEU A 335 1.39 -0.57 -17.41
C LEU A 335 1.25 0.95 -17.53
N TRP A 336 0.02 1.47 -17.61
CA TRP A 336 -0.17 2.92 -17.72
C TRP A 336 0.25 3.66 -16.45
N ALA A 337 -0.04 3.09 -15.28
CA ALA A 337 0.41 3.65 -14.01
C ALA A 337 1.95 3.58 -13.87
N SER A 338 2.61 2.52 -14.32
CA SER A 338 4.07 2.42 -14.28
C SER A 338 4.74 3.39 -15.26
N ARG A 339 4.17 3.61 -16.45
CA ARG A 339 4.61 4.66 -17.40
C ARG A 339 4.49 6.05 -16.79
N TYR A 340 3.38 6.33 -16.09
CA TYR A 340 3.23 7.59 -15.36
C TYR A 340 4.33 7.78 -14.31
N ILE A 341 4.55 6.77 -13.46
CA ILE A 341 5.62 6.80 -12.45
C ILE A 341 6.99 7.01 -13.09
N LEU A 342 7.26 6.37 -14.25
CA LEU A 342 8.53 6.54 -14.97
C LEU A 342 8.74 7.97 -15.41
N GLY A 343 7.73 8.60 -16.02
CA GLY A 343 7.75 10.02 -16.38
C GLY A 343 8.02 10.90 -15.17
N ARG A 344 7.29 10.69 -14.06
CA ARG A 344 7.48 11.44 -12.80
C ARG A 344 8.89 11.31 -12.23
N VAL A 345 9.53 10.15 -12.37
CA VAL A 345 10.92 9.94 -11.95
C VAL A 345 11.90 10.63 -12.90
N ALA A 346 11.68 10.55 -14.21
CA ALA A 346 12.53 11.19 -15.22
C ALA A 346 12.53 12.73 -15.11
N GLU A 347 11.38 13.33 -14.79
CA GLU A 347 11.24 14.77 -14.54
C GLU A 347 12.24 15.31 -13.50
N THR A 348 12.64 14.49 -12.52
CA THR A 348 13.63 14.89 -11.48
C THR A 348 15.01 15.23 -12.05
N ARG A 349 15.26 14.87 -13.32
CA ARG A 349 16.47 15.18 -14.07
C ARG A 349 16.20 16.03 -15.32
N ASN A 350 14.99 16.57 -15.47
CA ASN A 350 14.53 17.26 -16.69
C ASN A 350 14.70 16.39 -17.95
N LEU A 351 14.39 15.11 -17.82
CA LEU A 351 14.36 14.17 -18.94
C LEU A 351 12.92 13.76 -19.21
N ASP A 352 12.65 13.49 -20.48
CA ASP A 352 11.42 12.87 -20.95
C ASP A 352 11.62 11.39 -21.22
N ILE A 353 10.53 10.70 -21.55
CA ILE A 353 10.54 9.30 -21.95
C ILE A 353 10.01 9.21 -23.38
N SER A 354 10.83 8.67 -24.28
CA SER A 354 10.38 8.32 -25.62
C SER A 354 9.94 6.86 -25.66
N TYR A 355 8.71 6.64 -26.14
CA TYR A 355 8.16 5.34 -26.52
C TYR A 355 8.06 5.21 -28.05
N ASP A 356 8.73 6.09 -28.80
CA ASP A 356 8.80 5.98 -30.26
C ASP A 356 9.44 4.63 -30.62
N PRO A 357 8.83 3.81 -31.50
CA PRO A 357 9.41 2.53 -31.90
C PRO A 357 10.75 2.69 -32.63
N LYS A 358 11.07 3.88 -33.12
CA LYS A 358 12.33 4.21 -33.78
C LYS A 358 12.84 5.59 -33.34
N PRO A 359 13.34 5.72 -32.10
CA PRO A 359 13.78 7.00 -31.55
C PRO A 359 15.17 7.45 -32.07
N TYR A 360 15.83 6.58 -32.86
CA TYR A 360 17.16 6.76 -33.41
C TYR A 360 17.14 6.74 -34.95
N ASP A 361 18.31 6.85 -35.58
CA ASP A 361 18.44 6.64 -37.03
C ASP A 361 18.03 5.21 -37.46
N GLU A 362 17.69 5.05 -38.75
CA GLU A 362 17.12 3.81 -39.29
C GLU A 362 17.99 2.57 -39.07
N ASN A 363 19.29 2.72 -38.87
CA ASN A 363 20.24 1.62 -38.75
C ASN A 363 20.42 1.10 -37.32
N ARG A 364 19.83 1.76 -36.32
CA ARG A 364 19.94 1.40 -34.89
C ARG A 364 18.80 0.54 -34.38
N ASN A 365 18.90 -0.05 -33.20
CA ASN A 365 17.78 -0.80 -32.64
C ASN A 365 16.55 0.10 -32.39
N GLY A 366 15.36 -0.47 -32.57
CA GLY A 366 14.09 0.19 -32.23
C GLY A 366 13.68 -0.10 -30.79
N SER A 367 12.54 0.46 -30.38
CA SER A 367 11.92 0.18 -29.08
C SER A 367 10.62 -0.61 -29.22
N GLY A 368 10.55 -1.76 -28.55
CA GLY A 368 9.39 -2.65 -28.54
C GLY A 368 8.44 -2.48 -27.35
N CYS A 369 7.33 -3.21 -27.43
CA CYS A 369 6.53 -3.55 -26.25
C CYS A 369 6.05 -5.00 -26.37
N HIS A 370 6.94 -5.97 -26.10
CA HIS A 370 6.54 -7.38 -26.25
C HIS A 370 5.45 -7.74 -25.26
N ILE A 371 4.49 -8.54 -25.72
CA ILE A 371 3.33 -8.93 -24.94
C ILE A 371 3.38 -10.44 -24.75
N ASN A 372 3.57 -10.86 -23.51
CA ASN A 372 3.48 -12.26 -23.10
C ASN A 372 2.03 -12.56 -22.70
N PHE A 373 1.53 -13.73 -23.10
CA PHE A 373 0.12 -14.10 -22.96
C PHE A 373 -0.06 -15.58 -22.59
N SER A 374 -0.98 -15.87 -21.66
CA SER A 374 -1.41 -17.23 -21.32
C SER A 374 -2.90 -17.30 -20.94
N THR A 375 -3.49 -18.49 -21.03
CA THR A 375 -4.90 -18.81 -20.66
C THR A 375 -5.02 -20.14 -19.94
#